data_AF-A0A529SPF3-F1
#
_entry.id   AF-A0A529SPF3-F1
#
_cell.length_a   1.000
_cell.length_b   1.000
_cell.length_c   1.000
_cell.angle_alpha   90.00
_cell.angle_beta   90.00
_cell.angle_gamma   90.00
#
_symmetry.space_group_name_H-M   'P 1'
#
loop_
_entity.id
_entity.type
_entity.pdbx_description
1 polymer ?
#
loop_
_entity_poly.entity_id
_entity_poly.type
_entity_poly.pdbx_seq_one_letter_code
_entity_poly.pdbx_strand_id
1 'polypeptide(L)'
;MRSFLNPLLVIAAMAIGTTLGSALPALAKVELKVTQGNVEPLPIAIPDFQGGLGPQISEIVTADLKRSGLFAPIDKAAFVEKITNPDAQPRFDDWKV
;
A
#
# COMPACT_ATOMS: atom_id res chain seq x y z
N MET A 1 -43.06 -39.46 -48.62
CA MET A 1 -41.60 -39.32 -48.39
C MET A 1 -41.15 -37.93 -47.93
N ARG A 2 -41.94 -36.85 -48.13
CA ARG A 2 -41.54 -35.47 -47.75
C ARG A 2 -41.71 -35.11 -46.26
N SER A 3 -42.46 -35.90 -45.48
CA SER A 3 -42.77 -35.58 -44.06
C SER A 3 -41.64 -35.89 -43.07
N PHE A 4 -40.69 -36.75 -43.44
CA PHE A 4 -39.60 -37.20 -42.55
C PHE A 4 -38.31 -36.39 -42.68
N LEU A 5 -38.17 -35.54 -43.71
CA LEU A 5 -36.97 -34.72 -43.92
C LEU A 5 -36.93 -33.48 -43.03
N ASN A 6 -38.07 -32.86 -42.75
CA ASN A 6 -38.16 -31.64 -41.95
C ASN A 6 -37.62 -31.78 -40.51
N PRO A 7 -37.96 -32.83 -39.72
CA PRO A 7 -37.44 -32.94 -38.35
C PRO A 7 -35.93 -33.20 -38.32
N LEU A 8 -35.40 -33.88 -39.33
CA LEU A 8 -33.97 -34.19 -39.45
C LEU A 8 -33.15 -32.94 -39.77
N LEU A 9 -33.73 -32.03 -40.57
CA LEU A 9 -33.12 -30.74 -40.91
C LEU A 9 -33.10 -29.77 -39.72
N VAL A 10 -34.12 -29.81 -38.85
CA VAL A 10 -34.17 -29.01 -37.61
C VAL A 10 -33.14 -29.49 -36.59
N ILE A 11 -32.95 -30.80 -36.43
CA ILE A 11 -31.95 -31.37 -35.52
C ILE A 11 -30.52 -31.03 -36.01
N ALA A 12 -30.27 -31.10 -37.31
CA ALA A 12 -29.00 -30.69 -37.89
C ALA A 12 -28.73 -29.20 -37.69
N ALA A 13 -29.73 -28.34 -37.85
CA ALA A 13 -29.61 -26.90 -37.61
C ALA A 13 -29.33 -26.57 -36.13
N MET A 14 -29.97 -27.28 -35.19
CA MET A 14 -29.68 -27.13 -33.75
C MET A 14 -28.26 -27.58 -33.38
N ALA A 15 -27.79 -28.71 -33.93
CA ALA A 15 -26.44 -29.22 -33.66
C ALA A 15 -25.34 -28.27 -34.17
N ILE A 16 -25.55 -27.62 -35.32
CA ILE A 16 -24.62 -26.63 -35.88
C ILE A 16 -24.65 -25.34 -35.04
N GLY A 17 -25.82 -24.91 -34.56
CA GLY A 17 -25.95 -23.74 -33.70
C GLY A 17 -25.19 -23.88 -32.38
N THR A 18 -25.15 -25.09 -31.80
CA THR A 18 -24.46 -25.35 -30.53
C THR A 18 -22.94 -25.40 -30.64
N THR A 19 -22.37 -25.79 -31.77
CA THR A 19 -20.90 -25.85 -31.96
C THR A 19 -20.27 -24.49 -32.26
N LEU A 20 -21.04 -23.55 -32.82
CA LEU A 20 -20.60 -22.18 -33.10
C LEU A 20 -20.57 -21.28 -31.85
N GLY A 21 -21.31 -21.63 -30.78
CA GLY A 21 -21.43 -20.80 -29.57
C GLY A 21 -20.35 -21.05 -28.49
N SER A 22 -19.55 -22.11 -28.60
CA SER A 22 -18.69 -22.60 -27.51
C SER A 22 -17.26 -22.03 -27.47
N ALA A 23 -16.90 -21.07 -28.32
CA ALA A 23 -15.54 -20.55 -28.44
C ALA A 23 -15.38 -19.09 -27.98
N LEU A 24 -16.20 -18.61 -27.04
CA LEU A 24 -15.95 -17.31 -26.44
C LEU A 24 -14.73 -17.41 -25.51
N PRO A 25 -13.70 -16.56 -25.71
CA PRO A 25 -12.52 -16.58 -24.85
C PRO A 25 -12.93 -16.23 -23.41
N ALA A 26 -12.61 -17.11 -22.46
CA ALA A 26 -12.75 -16.81 -21.04
C ALA A 26 -11.70 -15.76 -20.66
N LEU A 27 -12.12 -14.50 -20.53
CA LEU A 27 -11.27 -13.40 -20.06
C LEU A 27 -11.03 -13.53 -18.55
N ALA A 28 -10.25 -14.52 -18.12
CA ALA A 28 -9.74 -14.62 -16.76
C ALA A 28 -8.58 -13.63 -16.59
N LYS A 29 -8.91 -12.33 -16.56
CA LYS A 29 -7.94 -11.28 -16.30
C LYS A 29 -7.68 -11.24 -14.79
N VAL A 30 -6.55 -11.79 -14.37
CA VAL A 30 -6.09 -11.67 -12.99
C VAL A 30 -5.57 -10.25 -12.80
N GLU A 31 -6.40 -9.38 -12.23
CA GLU A 31 -6.02 -8.01 -11.86
C GLU A 31 -5.48 -7.99 -10.43
N LEU A 32 -4.16 -7.89 -10.30
CA LEU A 32 -3.52 -7.63 -9.00
C LEU A 32 -3.65 -6.13 -8.68
N LYS A 33 -4.70 -5.77 -7.94
CA LYS A 33 -4.88 -4.42 -7.40
C LYS A 33 -4.06 -4.27 -6.11
N VAL A 34 -2.83 -3.78 -6.23
CA VAL A 34 -2.01 -3.40 -5.07
C VAL A 34 -2.57 -2.09 -4.52
N THR A 35 -3.47 -2.17 -3.54
CA THR A 35 -4.19 -1.00 -3.01
C THR A 35 -3.38 -0.17 -2.04
N GLN A 36 -2.36 -0.73 -1.38
CA GLN A 36 -1.47 0.00 -0.47
C GLN A 36 -0.33 -0.89 0.00
N GLY A 37 0.90 -0.37 0.03
CA GLY A 37 1.92 -0.91 0.92
C GLY A 37 1.56 -0.50 2.34
N ASN A 38 1.35 -1.47 3.24
CA ASN A 38 1.26 -1.19 4.67
C ASN A 38 2.67 -0.90 5.18
N VAL A 39 3.14 0.32 4.99
CA VAL A 39 4.42 0.76 5.57
C VAL A 39 4.13 1.10 7.02
N GLU A 40 4.55 0.22 7.93
CA GLU A 40 4.54 0.54 9.34
C GLU A 40 5.50 1.73 9.56
N PRO A 41 5.01 2.88 10.07
CA PRO A 41 5.85 4.06 10.20
C PRO A 41 6.99 3.81 11.18
N LEU A 42 8.21 4.20 10.79
CA LEU A 42 9.39 4.01 11.61
C LEU A 42 9.38 4.97 12.81
N PRO A 43 9.50 4.50 14.06
CA PRO A 43 9.63 5.37 15.23
C PRO A 43 10.87 6.27 15.12
N ILE A 44 10.71 7.55 15.45
CA ILE A 44 11.82 8.52 15.42
C ILE A 44 11.74 9.53 16.58
N ALA A 45 12.90 9.84 17.17
CA ALA A 45 13.05 10.91 18.14
C ALA A 45 13.61 12.17 17.48
N ILE A 46 13.00 13.32 17.76
CA ILE A 46 13.41 14.61 17.20
C ILE A 46 13.66 15.58 18.36
N PRO A 47 14.91 15.71 18.83
CA PRO A 47 15.30 16.71 19.80
C PRO A 47 15.09 18.15 19.29
N ASP A 48 14.95 19.09 20.22
CA ASP A 48 14.89 20.50 19.87
C ASP A 48 16.24 21.00 19.37
N PHE A 49 16.22 21.71 18.26
CA PHE A 49 17.41 22.40 17.77
C PHE A 49 17.78 23.50 18.76
N GLN A 50 19.06 23.84 18.83
CA GLN A 50 19.53 24.94 19.67
C GLN A 50 19.22 26.30 19.03
N GLY A 51 19.20 27.34 19.87
CA GLY A 51 18.95 28.72 19.45
C GLY A 51 17.48 29.14 19.53
N GLY A 52 17.21 30.44 19.41
CA GLY A 52 15.89 31.02 19.67
C GLY A 52 14.77 30.50 18.75
N LEU A 53 15.10 30.08 17.53
CA LEU A 53 14.15 29.49 16.56
C LEU A 53 14.20 27.95 16.56
N GLY A 54 15.09 27.33 17.32
CA GLY A 54 15.33 25.89 17.28
C GLY A 54 14.07 25.04 17.53
N PRO A 55 13.25 25.33 18.55
CA PRO A 55 12.00 24.60 18.77
C PRO A 55 11.03 24.66 17.58
N GLN A 56 10.94 25.82 16.91
CA GLN A 56 10.06 26.01 15.75
C GLN A 56 10.55 25.21 14.54
N ILE A 57 11.87 25.11 14.36
CA ILE A 57 12.47 24.27 13.31
C ILE A 57 12.17 22.80 13.59
N SER A 58 12.36 22.35 14.84
CA SER A 58 12.05 20.97 15.23
C SER A 58 10.57 20.63 15.06
N GLU A 59 9.66 21.58 15.30
CA GLU A 59 8.22 21.41 15.01
C GLU A 59 7.94 21.22 13.51
N ILE A 60 8.57 22.02 12.64
CA ILE A 60 8.43 21.89 11.18
C ILE A 60 8.93 20.51 10.72
N VAL A 61 10.13 20.11 11.15
CA VAL A 61 10.72 18.80 10.82
C VAL A 61 9.82 17.66 11.29
N THR A 62 9.29 17.76 12.51
CA THR A 62 8.35 16.78 13.06
C THR A 62 7.08 16.66 12.22
N ALA A 63 6.49 17.81 11.85
CA ALA A 63 5.27 17.85 11.05
C ALA A 63 5.48 17.23 9.66
N ASP A 64 6.62 17.52 9.01
CA ASP A 64 6.92 17.01 7.68
C ASP A 64 7.19 15.50 7.67
N LEU A 65 7.97 15.01 8.64
CA LEU A 65 8.22 13.57 8.77
C LEU A 65 6.94 12.80 9.08
N LYS A 66 6.08 13.32 9.97
CA LYS A 66 4.77 12.73 10.24
C LYS A 66 3.86 12.71 9.01
N ARG A 67 3.84 13.81 8.23
CA ARG A 67 3.02 13.94 7.02
C ARG A 67 3.44 12.97 5.92
N SER A 68 4.71 12.55 5.90
CA SER A 68 5.19 11.56 4.94
C SER A 68 4.53 10.18 5.09
N GLY A 69 3.99 9.88 6.28
CA GLY A 69 3.46 8.55 6.62
C GLY A 69 4.54 7.48 6.81
N LEU A 70 5.82 7.81 6.66
CA LEU A 70 6.94 6.88 6.81
C LEU A 70 7.50 6.86 8.24
N PHE A 71 7.19 7.87 9.04
CA PHE A 71 7.74 8.04 10.39
C PHE A 71 6.65 8.28 11.42
N ALA A 72 6.88 7.76 12.63
CA ALA A 72 6.10 8.01 13.83
C ALA A 72 6.95 8.76 14.86
N PRO A 73 6.87 10.11 14.92
CA PRO A 73 7.55 10.87 15.96
C PRO A 73 7.09 10.44 17.35
N ILE A 74 8.03 10.08 18.21
CA ILE A 74 7.75 9.71 19.60
C ILE A 74 7.63 10.96 20.48
N ASP A 75 6.88 10.87 21.57
CA ASP A 75 6.70 11.99 22.50
C ASP A 75 8.05 12.36 23.15
N LYS A 76 8.36 13.67 23.22
CA LYS A 76 9.58 14.18 23.84
C LYS A 76 9.69 13.81 25.32
N ALA A 77 8.57 13.62 26.01
CA ALA A 77 8.54 13.15 27.39
C ALA A 77 9.03 11.69 27.54
N ALA A 78 9.03 10.92 26.46
CA ALA A 78 9.53 9.54 26.43
C ALA A 78 11.03 9.45 26.10
N PHE A 79 11.71 10.58 25.82
CA PHE A 79 13.14 10.57 25.54
C PHE A 79 13.91 10.18 26.80
N VAL A 80 14.63 9.05 26.72
CA VAL A 80 15.49 8.57 27.80
C VAL A 80 16.71 9.49 27.96
N GLU A 81 17.34 9.84 26.85
CA GLU A 81 18.46 10.78 26.78
C GLU A 81 17.98 12.17 26.32
N LYS A 82 18.41 13.22 27.03
CA LYS A 82 18.21 14.61 26.60
C LYS A 82 19.48 15.11 25.92
N ILE A 83 19.47 15.10 24.59
CA ILE A 83 20.59 15.59 23.78
C ILE A 83 20.66 17.11 23.89
N THR A 84 21.71 17.62 24.54
CA THR A 84 22.00 19.05 24.66
C THR A 84 23.14 19.50 23.76
N ASN A 85 24.02 18.60 23.35
CA ASN A 85 25.12 18.85 22.42
C ASN A 85 24.99 17.94 21.19
N PRO A 86 24.71 18.48 19.99
CA PRO A 86 24.60 17.69 18.76
C PRO A 86 25.94 17.13 18.28
N ASP A 87 27.07 17.71 18.70
CA ASP A 87 28.41 17.19 18.36
C ASP A 87 28.81 15.99 19.23
N ALA A 88 28.10 15.77 20.34
CA ALA A 88 28.32 14.61 21.19
C ALA A 88 27.62 13.38 20.59
N GLN A 89 28.30 12.24 20.66
CA GLN A 89 27.72 10.97 20.23
C GLN A 89 26.55 10.58 21.14
N PRO A 90 25.36 10.28 20.59
CA PRO A 90 24.23 9.82 21.39
C PRO A 90 24.50 8.47 22.07
N ARG A 91 23.83 8.24 23.20
CA ARG A 91 23.82 6.94 23.87
C ARG A 91 22.88 5.98 23.14
N PHE A 92 23.35 5.36 22.06
CA PHE A 92 22.53 4.50 21.21
C PHE A 92 21.74 3.40 21.94
N ASP A 93 22.23 2.91 23.08
CA ASP A 93 21.51 1.93 23.90
C ASP A 93 20.17 2.47 24.45
N ASP A 94 20.08 3.77 24.72
CA ASP A 94 18.88 4.45 25.22
C ASP A 94 17.81 4.63 24.11
N TRP A 95 18.15 4.34 22.85
CA TRP A 95 17.30 4.58 21.67
C TRP A 95 16.91 3.31 20.92
N LYS A 96 17.21 2.13 21.49
CA LYS A 96 16.77 0.85 20.94
C LYS A 96 15.29 0.63 21.31
N VAL A 97 14.51 0.21 20.30
CA VAL A 97 13.13 -0.25 20.43
C VAL A 97 13.07 -1.77 20.39
#